data_AF-A0A2T0W847-F1
#
_entry.id   AF-A0A2T0W847-F1
#
_cell.length_a   1.000
_cell.length_b   1.000
_cell.length_c   1.000
_cell.angle_alpha   90.00
_cell.angle_beta   90.00
_cell.angle_gamma   90.00
#
_symmetry.space_group_name_H-M   'P 1'
#
loop_
_entity.id
_entity.type
_entity.pdbx_description
1 polymer ?
#
loop_
_entity_poly.entity_id
_entity_poly.type
_entity_poly.pdbx_seq_one_letter_code
_entity_poly.pdbx_strand_id
1 'polypeptide(L)' 'MDIKVLAIGLGKAVCPLVGLDEVGAVVFRIQFRRHRLLEFLLRIPPVIG' A
#
# COMPACT_ATOMS: atom_id res chain seq x y z
N MET A 1 2.32 -11.78 9.04
CA MET A 1 1.55 -10.52 9.01
C MET A 1 0.74 -10.54 7.74
N ASP A 2 -0.57 -10.73 7.85
CA ASP A 2 -1.46 -10.83 6.70
C ASP A 2 -2.11 -9.46 6.45
N ILE A 3 -2.05 -8.99 5.20
CA ILE A 3 -2.63 -7.71 4.78
C ILE A 3 -3.89 -8.03 4.00
N LYS A 4 -5.06 -7.63 4.52
CA LYS A 4 -6.33 -7.81 3.82
C LYS A 4 -6.67 -6.66 2.91
N VAL A 5 -6.34 -5.44 3.34
CA VAL A 5 -6.63 -4.23 2.58
C VAL A 5 -5.36 -3.42 2.41
N LEU A 6 -5.08 -3.01 1.17
CA LEU A 6 -3.99 -2.13 0.81
C LEU A 6 -4.54 -0.75 0.44
N ALA A 7 -4.38 0.23 1.32
CA ALA A 7 -4.83 1.60 1.09
C ALA A 7 -3.68 2.46 0.54
N ILE A 8 -3.93 3.15 -0.57
CA ILE A 8 -2.94 4.00 -1.26
C ILE A 8 -3.43 5.45 -1.26
N GLY A 9 -2.69 6.35 -0.62
CA GLY A 9 -2.91 7.79 -0.73
C GLY A 9 -2.21 8.35 -1.97
N LEU A 10 -2.94 8.98 -2.88
CA LEU A 10 -2.38 9.58 -4.10
C LEU A 10 -2.06 11.06 -3.93
N GLY A 11 -1.06 11.37 -3.10
CA GLY A 11 -0.55 12.74 -2.96
C GLY A 11 0.25 13.23 -4.17
N LYS A 12 0.57 14.54 -4.19
CA LYS A 12 1.30 15.20 -5.29
C LYS A 12 2.73 14.67 -5.45
N ALA A 13 3.50 14.62 -4.36
CA ALA A 13 4.90 14.20 -4.38
C ALA A 13 5.14 12.87 -3.66
N VAL A 14 4.36 12.63 -2.61
CA VAL A 14 4.47 11.45 -1.74
C VAL A 14 3.13 10.72 -1.71
N CYS A 15 3.19 9.41 -1.75
CA CYS A 15 2.06 8.51 -1.66
C CYS A 15 2.24 7.61 -0.43
N PRO A 16 1.47 7.81 0.65
CA PRO A 16 1.45 6.86 1.75
C PRO A 16 0.78 5.56 1.33
N LEU A 17 1.32 4.45 1.80
CA LEU A 17 0.78 3.11 1.65
C LEU A 17 0.54 2.53 3.03
N VAL A 18 -0.66 1.99 3.26
CA VAL A 18 -1.07 1.42 4.54
C VAL A 18 -1.66 0.04 4.31
N GLY A 19 -1.22 -0.95 5.08
CA GLY A 19 -1.87 -2.25 5.15
C GLY A 19 -2.71 -2.38 6.39
N LEU A 20 -3.92 -2.87 6.20
CA LEU A 20 -4.85 -3.17 7.27
C LEU A 20 -5.04 -4.68 7.38
N ASP A 21 -5.16 -5.16 8.61
CA ASP A 21 -5.61 -6.53 8.90
C ASP A 21 -7.14 -6.66 8.83
N GLU A 22 -7.66 -7.84 9.21
CA GLU A 22 -9.09 -8.17 9.20
C GLU A 22 -9.95 -7.28 10.10
N VAL A 23 -9.38 -6.69 11.16
CA VAL A 23 -10.09 -5.82 12.10
C VAL A 23 -9.89 -4.34 11.78
N GLY A 24 -9.19 -4.04 10.67
CA GLY A 24 -8.90 -2.68 10.24
C GLY A 24 -7.74 -2.02 10.99
N ALA A 25 -6.94 -2.79 11.74
CA ALA A 25 -5.77 -2.26 12.41
C ALA A 25 -4.62 -2.07 11.41
N VAL A 26 -3.85 -1.00 11.59
CA VAL A 26 -2.68 -0.71 10.75
C VAL A 26 -1.56 -1.66 11.12
N VAL A 27 -1.27 -2.62 10.25
CA VAL A 27 -0.15 -3.56 10.42
C VAL A 27 1.11 -3.07 9.74
N PHE A 28 1.01 -2.32 8.65
CA PHE A 28 2.18 -1.67 8.06
C PHE A 28 1.86 -0.28 7.52
N ARG A 29 2.88 0.58 7.50
CA ARG A 29 2.81 1.90 6.89
C ARG A 29 4.16 2.30 6.30
N ILE A 30 4.16 2.66 5.02
CA ILE A 30 5.34 3.19 4.33
C ILE A 30 4.94 4.38 3.46
N GLN A 31 5.93 5.13 2.97
CA GLN A 31 5.72 6.26 2.07
C GLN A 31 6.59 6.10 0.84
N PHE A 32 6.00 6.35 -0.33
CA PHE A 32 6.70 6.36 -1.60
C PHE A 32 6.73 7.73 -2.22
N ARG A 33 7.80 8.04 -2.95
CA ARG A 33 7.74 9.12 -3.95
C ARG A 33 6.79 8.66 -5.06
N ARG A 34 5.91 9.56 -5.53
CA ARG A 34 4.86 9.23 -6.51
C ARG A 34 5.40 8.49 -7.75
N HIS A 35 6.57 8.88 -8.26
CA HIS A 35 7.18 8.24 -9.42
C HIS A 35 7.66 6.81 -9.16
N ARG A 36 7.94 6.42 -7.91
CA ARG A 36 8.36 5.05 -7.54
C ARG A 36 7.19 4.15 -7.14
N LEU A 37 6.01 4.73 -6.89
CA LEU A 37 4.85 3.96 -6.45
C LEU A 37 4.45 2.90 -7.48
N LEU A 38 4.44 3.24 -8.77
CA LEU A 38 4.03 2.32 -9.82
C LEU A 38 4.99 1.11 -9.92
N GLU A 39 6.31 1.36 -9.89
CA GLU A 39 7.33 0.30 -9.87
C GLU A 39 7.18 -0.63 -8.68
N PHE A 40 6.80 -0.08 -7.51
CA PHE A 40 6.52 -0.87 -6.33
C PHE A 40 5.27 -1.75 -6.51
N LEU A 41 4.15 -1.18 -6.97
CA LEU A 41 2.88 -1.90 -7.16
C LEU A 41 3.02 -3.04 -8.16
N LEU A 42 3.82 -2.88 -9.22
CA LEU A 42 4.10 -3.93 -10.20
C LEU A 42 4.85 -5.15 -9.62
N ARG A 43 5.51 -4.99 -8.47
CA ARG A 43 6.24 -6.07 -7.78
C ARG A 43 5.40 -6.79 -6.73
N ILE A 44 4.22 -6.27 -6.41
CA ILE A 44 3.30 -6.91 -5.47
C ILE A 44 2.57 -8.01 -6.23
N PRO A 45 2.46 -9.23 -5.67
CA PRO A 45 1.61 -10.27 -6.23
C PRO A 45 0.18 -9.72 -6.41
N PRO A 46 -0.52 -10.05 -7.50
CA PRO A 46 -1.89 -9.61 -7.68
C PRO A 46 -2.74 -10.07 -6.49
N VAL A 47 -3.47 -9.13 -5.88
CA VAL A 47 -4.54 -9.46 -4.95
C VAL A 47 -5.70 -9.97 -5.81
N ILE A 48 -5.77 -11.28 -5.99
CA ILE A 48 -6.90 -11.94 -6.64
C ILE A 48 -7.96 -12.11 -5.55
N GLY A 49 -9.00 -11.28 -5.61
CA GLY A 49 -10.21 -11.39 -4.79
C GLY A 49 -11.27 -12.21 -5.47
#